data_AF-A0A9D8PXE6-F1
#
_entry.id   AF-A0A9D8PXE6-F1
#
_cell.length_a   1.000
_cell.length_b   1.000
_cell.length_c   1.000
_cell.angle_alpha   90.00
_cell.angle_beta   90.00
_cell.angle_gamma   90.00
#
_symmetry.space_group_name_H-M   'P 1'
#
loop_
_entity.id
_entity.type
_entity.pdbx_description
1 polymer ?
#
loop_
_entity_poly.entity_id
_entity_poly.type
_entity_poly.pdbx_seq_one_letter_code
_entity_poly.pdbx_strand_id
1 'polypeptide(L)'
;MSNEETTRLTVTFSRETDLALRAFLGAQGMRKGDLSKFIEDAVRWRMFDQAVQGVKARNADVDVGDLQAAIDEACAAVRSEMWPAAPKAS
;
A
#
# COMPACT_ATOMS: atom_id res chain seq x y z
N MET A 1 -15.92 10.34 -24.07
CA MET A 1 -14.72 10.53 -23.24
C MET A 1 -14.06 9.17 -23.11
N SER A 2 -12.84 9.02 -23.61
CA SER A 2 -12.08 7.77 -23.62
C SER A 2 -11.89 7.27 -22.20
N ASN A 3 -12.15 5.98 -21.97
CA ASN A 3 -12.09 5.31 -20.67
C ASN A 3 -10.62 5.05 -20.27
N GLU A 4 -9.84 6.11 -20.05
CA GLU A 4 -8.37 6.08 -19.88
C GLU A 4 -7.87 5.59 -18.51
N GLU A 5 -8.76 5.33 -17.54
CA GLU A 5 -8.35 4.93 -16.18
C GLU A 5 -8.22 3.42 -15.95
N THR A 6 -8.54 2.56 -16.94
CA THR A 6 -8.48 1.10 -16.74
C THR A 6 -7.65 0.41 -17.81
N THR A 7 -6.59 -0.27 -17.37
CA THR A 7 -5.75 -1.12 -18.22
C THR A 7 -6.25 -2.56 -18.17
N ARG A 8 -6.47 -3.20 -19.33
CA ARG A 8 -6.80 -4.63 -19.41
C ARG A 8 -5.52 -5.46 -19.32
N LEU A 9 -5.48 -6.35 -18.34
CA LEU A 9 -4.38 -7.30 -18.13
C LEU A 9 -4.85 -8.73 -18.41
N THR A 10 -4.00 -9.54 -19.06
CA THR A 10 -4.19 -11.00 -19.16
C THR A 10 -3.12 -11.68 -18.30
N VAL A 11 -3.55 -12.53 -17.38
CA VAL A 11 -2.66 -13.26 -16.46
C VAL A 11 -2.99 -14.75 -16.48
N THR A 12 -1.97 -15.58 -16.24
CA THR A 12 -2.12 -17.02 -16.16
C THR A 12 -2.01 -17.46 -14.71
N PHE A 13 -2.98 -18.25 -14.24
CA PHE A 13 -2.96 -18.88 -12.93
C PHE A 13 -2.90 -20.39 -13.06
N SER A 14 -2.50 -21.07 -11.99
CA SER A 14 -2.75 -22.50 -11.88
C SER A 14 -4.27 -22.76 -11.86
N ARG A 15 -4.68 -23.93 -12.35
CA ARG A 15 -6.10 -24.33 -12.35
C ARG A 15 -6.68 -24.38 -10.94
N GLU A 16 -5.88 -24.84 -9.99
CA GLU A 16 -6.25 -24.93 -8.58
C GLU A 16 -6.51 -23.55 -7.97
N THR A 17 -5.62 -22.59 -8.23
CA THR A 17 -5.77 -21.21 -7.74
C THR A 17 -6.99 -20.53 -8.33
N ASP A 18 -7.25 -20.68 -9.64
CA ASP A 18 -8.47 -20.13 -10.27
C ASP A 18 -9.74 -20.72 -9.65
N LEU A 19 -9.77 -22.04 -9.42
CA LEU A 19 -10.92 -22.69 -8.79
C LEU A 19 -11.15 -22.20 -7.36
N ALA A 20 -10.08 -22.16 -6.55
CA ALA A 20 -10.15 -21.69 -5.17
C ALA A 20 -10.61 -20.22 -5.09
N LEU A 21 -10.08 -19.36 -5.97
CA LEU A 21 -10.45 -17.95 -6.04
C LEU A 21 -11.92 -17.76 -6.42
N ARG A 22 -12.40 -18.49 -7.43
CA ARG A 22 -13.82 -18.43 -7.83
C ARG A 22 -14.74 -18.98 -6.76
N ALA A 23 -14.37 -20.07 -6.09
CA ALA A 23 -15.15 -20.62 -4.98
C ALA A 23 -15.24 -19.63 -3.81
N PHE A 24 -14.12 -18.99 -3.45
CA PHE A 24 -14.05 -17.97 -2.41
C PHE A 24 -14.95 -16.77 -2.71
N LEU A 25 -14.84 -16.21 -3.92
CA LEU A 25 -15.69 -15.08 -4.34
C LEU A 25 -17.16 -15.51 -4.47
N GLY A 26 -17.41 -16.71 -4.99
CA GLY A 26 -18.75 -17.27 -5.15
C GLY A 26 -19.49 -17.38 -3.81
N ALA A 27 -18.80 -17.81 -2.76
CA ALA A 27 -19.34 -17.87 -1.40
C ALA A 27 -19.74 -16.49 -0.84
N GLN A 28 -19.21 -15.40 -1.38
CA GLN A 28 -19.51 -14.02 -0.98
C GLN A 28 -20.56 -13.34 -1.88
N GLY A 29 -21.15 -14.07 -2.85
CA GLY A 29 -22.15 -13.52 -3.76
C GLY A 29 -21.54 -12.75 -4.95
N MET A 30 -20.46 -13.28 -5.51
CA MET A 30 -19.70 -12.73 -6.64
C MET A 30 -20.56 -12.07 -7.73
N ARG A 31 -20.18 -10.85 -8.10
CA ARG A 31 -20.72 -10.08 -9.23
C ARG A 31 -19.70 -9.94 -10.35
N LYS A 32 -20.17 -9.53 -11.53
CA LYS A 32 -19.29 -9.21 -12.66
C LYS A 32 -18.35 -8.07 -12.26
N GLY A 33 -17.04 -8.32 -12.34
CA GLY A 33 -15.99 -7.36 -11.97
C GLY A 33 -15.30 -7.65 -10.64
N ASP A 34 -15.90 -8.44 -9.76
CA ASP A 34 -15.32 -8.74 -8.45
C ASP A 34 -14.00 -9.50 -8.54
N LEU A 35 -13.84 -10.34 -9.58
CA LEU A 35 -12.56 -11.02 -9.84
C LEU A 35 -11.44 -10.03 -10.15
N SER A 36 -11.69 -9.07 -11.05
CA SER A 36 -10.70 -8.05 -11.42
C SER A 36 -10.36 -7.16 -10.23
N LYS A 37 -11.38 -6.74 -9.47
CA LYS A 37 -11.19 -5.95 -8.25
C LYS A 37 -10.38 -6.71 -7.20
N PHE A 38 -10.71 -7.97 -6.95
CA PHE A 38 -9.99 -8.80 -5.99
C PHE A 38 -8.50 -8.95 -6.37
N ILE A 39 -8.22 -9.19 -7.66
CA ILE A 39 -6.84 -9.29 -8.14
C ILE A 39 -6.12 -7.95 -7.98
N GLU A 40 -6.76 -6.83 -8.30
CA GLU A 40 -6.18 -5.50 -8.11
C GLU A 40 -5.83 -5.22 -6.64
N ASP A 41 -6.78 -5.48 -5.73
CA ASP A 41 -6.57 -5.30 -4.30
C ASP A 41 -5.45 -6.20 -3.77
N ALA A 42 -5.38 -7.46 -4.23
CA ALA A 42 -4.32 -8.40 -3.87
C ALA A 42 -2.94 -7.93 -4.36
N VAL A 43 -2.84 -7.41 -5.58
CA VAL A 43 -1.59 -6.85 -6.12
C VAL A 43 -1.16 -5.63 -5.33
N ARG A 44 -2.08 -4.69 -5.08
CA ARG A 44 -1.81 -3.48 -4.29
C ARG A 44 -1.31 -3.85 -2.89
N TRP A 45 -1.97 -4.81 -2.24
CA TRP A 45 -1.59 -5.27 -0.92
C TRP A 45 -0.21 -5.94 -0.92
N ARG A 46 0.09 -6.77 -1.93
CA ARG A 46 1.39 -7.43 -2.04
C ARG A 46 2.52 -6.42 -2.24
N MET A 47 2.33 -5.42 -3.10
CA MET A 47 3.32 -4.36 -3.31
C MET A 47 3.56 -3.56 -2.04
N PHE A 48 2.49 -3.20 -1.32
CA PHE A 48 2.59 -2.48 -0.05
C PHE A 48 3.36 -3.29 1.00
N ASP A 49 2.98 -4.55 1.21
CA ASP A 49 3.67 -5.44 2.15
C ASP A 49 5.17 -5.55 1.80
N GLN A 50 5.52 -5.79 0.54
CA GLN A 50 6.93 -5.84 0.11
C GLN A 50 7.69 -4.55 0.40
N ALA A 51 7.07 -3.38 0.19
CA ALA A 51 7.68 -2.10 0.52
C ALA A 51 7.91 -1.96 2.03
N VAL A 52 6.91 -2.31 2.84
CA VAL A 52 7.01 -2.30 4.31
C VAL A 52 8.10 -3.25 4.79
N GLN A 53 8.14 -4.48 4.29
CA GLN A 53 9.20 -5.43 4.65
C GLN A 53 10.58 -4.93 4.22
N GLY A 54 10.69 -4.31 3.04
CA GLY A 54 11.93 -3.70 2.57
C GLY A 54 12.42 -2.59 3.50
N VAL A 55 11.53 -1.71 3.97
CA VAL A 55 11.87 -0.67 4.95
C VAL A 55 12.26 -1.27 6.29
N LYS A 56 11.52 -2.26 6.79
CA LYS A 56 11.83 -2.93 8.06
C LYS A 56 13.19 -3.62 8.01
N ALA A 57 13.47 -4.37 6.94
CA ALA A 57 14.74 -5.07 6.77
C ALA A 57 15.93 -4.10 6.73
N ARG A 58 15.78 -2.94 6.07
CA ARG A 58 16.81 -1.90 6.03
C ARG A 58 17.12 -1.27 7.38
N ASN A 59 16.17 -1.29 8.31
CA ASN A 59 16.30 -0.70 9.64
C ASN A 59 16.37 -1.77 10.74
N ALA A 60 16.60 -3.05 10.39
CA ALA A 60 16.53 -4.15 11.34
C ALA A 60 17.56 -4.06 12.47
N ASP A 61 18.72 -3.43 12.19
CA ASP A 61 19.83 -3.28 13.12
C ASP A 61 19.85 -1.92 13.83
N VAL A 62 18.84 -1.07 13.59
CA VAL A 62 18.71 0.25 14.23
C VAL A 62 17.98 0.09 15.55
N ASP A 63 18.51 0.68 16.63
CA ASP A 63 17.82 0.70 17.92
C ASP A 63 16.46 1.40 17.79
N VAL A 64 15.46 0.89 18.52
CA VAL A 64 14.09 1.40 18.43
C VAL A 64 14.00 2.87 18.88
N GLY A 65 14.79 3.27 19.88
CA GLY A 65 14.86 4.65 20.35
C GLY A 65 15.44 5.59 19.29
N ASP A 66 16.54 5.17 18.64
CA ASP A 66 17.17 5.93 17.56
C ASP A 66 16.25 6.04 16.34
N LEU A 67 15.54 4.95 15.99
CA LEU A 67 14.56 4.95 14.91
C LEU A 67 13.39 5.90 15.20
N GLN A 68 12.87 5.89 16.44
CA GLN A 68 11.81 6.80 16.85
C GLN A 68 12.27 8.26 16.85
N ALA A 69 13.48 8.53 17.33
CA ALA A 69 14.05 9.87 17.31
C ALA A 69 14.20 10.41 15.88
N ALA A 70 14.69 9.59 14.95
CA ALA A 70 14.81 9.95 13.53
C ALA A 70 13.43 10.22 12.88
N ILE A 71 12.41 9.46 13.24
CA ILE A 71 11.02 9.71 12.79
C ILE A 71 10.51 11.04 13.33
N ASP A 72 10.70 11.30 14.63
CA ASP A 72 10.21 12.52 15.28
C ASP A 72 10.89 13.77 14.69
N GLU A 73 12.19 13.69 14.44
CA GLU A 73 12.97 14.74 13.78
C GLU A 73 12.44 15.03 12.37
N ALA A 74 12.28 14.00 11.53
CA ALA A 74 11.76 14.16 10.17
C ALA A 74 10.34 14.74 10.16
N CYS A 75 9.46 14.29 11.06
CA CYS A 75 8.12 14.85 11.19
C CYS A 75 8.13 16.31 11.69
N ALA A 76 9.04 16.67 12.59
CA ALA A 76 9.19 18.05 13.07
C ALA A 76 9.65 18.99 11.94
N ALA A 77 10.57 18.55 11.09
CA ALA A 77 11.03 19.31 9.94
C ALA A 77 9.87 19.63 8.97
N VAL A 78 9.11 18.62 8.54
CA VAL A 78 7.95 18.82 7.64
C VAL A 78 6.89 19.72 8.27
N ARG A 79 6.61 19.57 9.57
CA ARG A 79 5.66 20.45 10.27
C ARG A 79 6.15 21.91 10.29
N SER A 80 7.43 22.12 10.51
CA SER A 80 8.03 23.47 10.50
C SER A 80 7.96 24.12 9.11
N GLU A 81 8.12 23.35 8.04
CA GLU A 81 8.01 23.83 6.66
C GLU A 81 6.56 24.17 6.29
N MET A 82 5.61 23.33 6.71
CA MET A 82 4.19 23.48 6.36
C MET A 82 3.49 24.55 7.21
N TRP A 83 3.96 24.80 8.43
CA TRP A 83 3.44 25.82 9.32
C TRP A 83 4.58 26.59 10.02
N PRO A 84 5.23 27.52 9.32
CA PRO A 84 6.26 28.35 9.92
C PRO A 84 5.63 29.17 11.05
N ALA A 85 6.20 29.08 12.25
CA ALA A 85 5.75 29.87 13.40
C ALA A 85 5.76 31.37 13.03
N ALA A 86 4.64 32.07 13.30
CA ALA A 86 4.55 33.51 13.08
C ALA A 86 5.66 34.24 13.86
N PRO A 87 6.28 35.29 13.29
CA PRO A 87 7.34 36.01 13.97
C PRO A 87 6.80 36.58 15.29
N LYS A 88 7.52 36.32 16.39
CA LYS A 88 7.18 36.91 17.69
C LYS A 88 7.26 38.43 17.57
N ALA A 89 6.11 39.10 17.64
CA ALA A 89 6.03 40.55 17.74
C ALA A 89 6.75 40.99 19.03
N SER A 90 7.73 41.90 18.87
CA SER A 90 8.41 42.60 19.96
C SER A 90 7.55 43.72 20.51
#